data_AF-G4SUK5-F1
#
_entry.id   AF-G4SUK5-F1
#
_cell.length_a   1.000
_cell.length_b   1.000
_cell.length_c   1.000
_cell.angle_alpha   90.00
_cell.angle_beta   90.00
_cell.angle_gamma   90.00
#
_symmetry.space_group_name_H-M   'P 1'
#
loop_
_entity.id
_entity.type
_entity.pdbx_description
1 polymer ?
#
loop_
_entity_poly.entity_id
_entity_poly.type
_entity_poly.pdbx_seq_one_letter_code
_entity_poly.pdbx_strand_id
1 'polypeptide(L)'
;MTRSAMAFITPLTLQALSGNPVHIDLLDCDQEHAMGHISLARWADCIVIAPATANMIAKLSHGLADDLVSTLVLAAGCPLYLAPAMNRVMWHKAVTQENIERLVGQGAQFIGPEVGSQACGETGLGRMSEPEAIMQCLMANTAQAVLQSKKILITAGPTREPLDPVRYITNRSSGKMAYALAHAALAIGAEVTLVSGPVALSAPDGARLIQVETAAQMHEAVMTSVQSADIFIAAAAVADYSPVSVNDKKIKKQNDEVVILLRKTRDILADVSKLTHNRPYTVGFAAETHDLERYAQDKLIRKNLDMVAANWVGKDKGGFESDLNALSVFWHGGGVDLAMTDKKQLARQLMSLIAEKINEKNTIKNSG
;
A
#
# COMPACT_ATOMS: atom_id res chain seq x y z
N MET A 1 22.33 -6.63 -18.88
CA MET A 1 23.51 -6.25 -18.07
C MET A 1 24.52 -5.53 -18.95
N THR A 2 25.32 -4.61 -18.40
CA THR A 2 26.47 -4.04 -19.13
C THR A 2 27.68 -4.98 -19.06
N ARG A 3 28.60 -4.87 -20.03
CA ARG A 3 29.87 -5.62 -20.00
C ARG A 3 30.71 -5.32 -18.76
N SER A 4 30.72 -4.08 -18.28
CA SER A 4 31.46 -3.71 -17.07
C SER A 4 30.89 -4.35 -15.80
N ALA A 5 29.56 -4.52 -15.71
CA ALA A 5 28.94 -5.18 -14.57
C ALA A 5 29.35 -6.65 -14.45
N MET A 6 29.61 -7.32 -15.58
CA MET A 6 30.02 -8.73 -15.62
C MET A 6 31.37 -9.01 -14.94
N ALA A 7 32.20 -7.97 -14.75
CA ALA A 7 33.45 -8.10 -13.99
C ALA A 7 33.23 -8.20 -12.47
N PHE A 8 32.03 -7.85 -11.98
CA PHE A 8 31.68 -7.87 -10.55
C PHE A 8 30.68 -8.96 -10.20
N ILE A 9 29.71 -9.22 -11.08
CA ILE A 9 28.70 -10.26 -10.90
C ILE A 9 28.46 -11.00 -12.22
N THR A 10 28.37 -12.32 -12.17
CA THR A 10 28.19 -13.12 -13.39
C THR A 10 26.72 -13.12 -13.83
N PRO A 11 26.43 -13.21 -15.14
CA PRO A 11 25.05 -13.36 -15.64
C PRO A 11 24.33 -14.57 -15.03
N LEU A 12 25.05 -15.67 -14.78
CA LEU A 12 24.50 -16.88 -14.18
C LEU A 12 23.91 -16.62 -12.78
N THR A 13 24.57 -15.78 -11.97
CA THR A 13 24.06 -15.41 -10.64
C THR A 13 22.72 -14.68 -10.76
N LEU A 14 22.61 -13.71 -11.66
CA LEU A 14 21.36 -12.97 -11.84
C LEU A 14 20.25 -13.85 -12.44
N GLN A 15 20.59 -14.73 -13.39
CA GLN A 15 19.63 -15.67 -13.97
C GLN A 15 19.06 -16.64 -12.93
N ALA A 16 19.91 -17.14 -12.02
CA ALA A 16 19.46 -18.02 -10.94
C ALA A 16 18.56 -17.30 -9.93
N LEU A 17 18.84 -16.03 -9.62
CA LEU A 17 18.03 -15.24 -8.69
C LEU A 17 16.71 -14.75 -9.31
N SER A 18 16.72 -14.38 -10.59
CA SER A 18 15.54 -13.83 -11.27
C SER A 18 14.63 -14.90 -11.86
N GLY A 19 15.15 -16.12 -12.11
CA GLY A 19 14.47 -17.16 -12.87
C GLY A 19 14.30 -16.84 -14.36
N ASN A 20 14.88 -15.74 -14.85
CA ASN A 20 14.71 -15.23 -16.21
C ASN A 20 16.04 -15.10 -16.95
N PRO A 21 16.07 -15.25 -18.30
CA PRO A 21 17.27 -15.02 -19.10
C PRO A 21 17.88 -13.64 -18.87
N VAL A 22 19.21 -13.57 -18.85
CA VAL A 22 19.94 -12.31 -18.69
C VAL A 22 20.48 -11.86 -20.04
N HIS A 23 19.94 -10.77 -20.56
CA HIS A 23 20.37 -10.17 -21.83
C HIS A 23 21.63 -9.32 -21.63
N ILE A 24 22.60 -9.45 -22.54
CA ILE A 24 23.93 -8.82 -22.42
C ILE A 24 24.23 -7.99 -23.68
N ASP A 25 24.11 -8.61 -24.85
CA ASP A 25 24.43 -7.96 -26.11
C ASP A 25 23.23 -7.23 -26.71
N LEU A 26 23.52 -6.10 -27.36
CA LEU A 26 22.50 -5.26 -28.02
C LEU A 26 21.96 -5.94 -29.28
N LEU A 27 22.85 -6.60 -30.03
CA LEU A 27 22.57 -7.32 -31.27
C LEU A 27 22.90 -8.80 -30.99
N ASP A 28 21.88 -9.58 -30.70
CA ASP A 28 21.98 -11.03 -30.53
C ASP A 28 21.30 -11.69 -31.73
N CYS A 29 22.06 -12.43 -32.55
CA CYS A 29 21.59 -13.00 -33.81
C CYS A 29 20.38 -13.93 -33.62
N ASP A 30 20.23 -14.56 -32.45
CA ASP A 30 19.10 -15.43 -32.15
C ASP A 30 17.83 -14.64 -31.72
N GLN A 31 17.97 -13.38 -31.30
CA GLN A 31 16.89 -12.52 -30.80
C GLN A 31 16.55 -11.33 -31.73
N GLU A 32 17.42 -11.00 -32.67
CA GLU A 32 17.24 -9.95 -33.68
C GLU A 32 16.04 -10.19 -34.60
N HIS A 33 15.62 -11.44 -34.79
CA HIS A 33 14.39 -11.77 -35.52
C HIS A 33 13.12 -11.17 -34.87
N ALA A 34 13.18 -10.72 -33.61
CA ALA A 34 12.05 -10.15 -32.86
C ALA A 34 12.28 -8.73 -32.31
N MET A 35 13.33 -8.01 -32.75
CA MET A 35 13.68 -6.67 -32.20
C MET A 35 13.80 -6.68 -30.67
N GLY A 36 14.64 -7.57 -30.12
CA GLY A 36 14.73 -7.87 -28.68
C GLY A 36 14.75 -6.66 -27.74
N HIS A 37 15.57 -5.63 -28.01
CA HIS A 37 15.64 -4.43 -27.15
C HIS A 37 14.33 -3.61 -27.17
N ILE A 38 13.61 -3.54 -28.30
CA ILE A 38 12.31 -2.85 -28.37
C ILE A 38 11.25 -3.64 -27.61
N SER A 39 11.27 -4.97 -27.72
CA SER A 39 10.33 -5.83 -27.00
C SER A 39 10.48 -5.71 -25.48
N LEU A 40 11.72 -5.71 -24.99
CA LEU A 40 12.05 -5.52 -23.57
C LEU A 40 11.65 -4.11 -23.09
N ALA A 41 11.93 -3.07 -23.87
CA ALA A 41 11.58 -1.70 -23.53
C ALA A 41 10.06 -1.48 -23.45
N ARG A 42 9.27 -2.16 -24.29
CA ARG A 42 7.80 -2.13 -24.26
C ARG A 42 7.19 -3.00 -23.17
N TRP A 43 7.88 -4.06 -22.76
CA TRP A 43 7.45 -4.96 -21.71
C TRP A 43 7.57 -4.33 -20.31
N ALA A 44 8.58 -3.48 -20.10
CA ALA A 44 8.87 -2.94 -18.78
C ALA A 44 7.82 -1.93 -18.29
N ASP A 45 7.26 -2.17 -17.10
CA ASP A 45 6.43 -1.20 -16.37
C ASP A 45 7.27 -0.07 -15.74
N CYS A 46 8.54 -0.35 -15.43
CA CYS A 46 9.54 0.60 -14.99
C CYS A 46 10.96 0.05 -15.24
N ILE A 47 11.96 0.94 -15.27
CA ILE A 47 13.38 0.55 -15.37
C ILE A 47 14.12 1.01 -14.12
N VAL A 48 14.93 0.12 -13.55
CA VAL A 48 15.78 0.40 -12.39
C VAL A 48 17.23 0.10 -12.73
N ILE A 49 18.12 1.08 -12.52
CA ILE A 49 19.56 0.90 -12.66
C ILE A 49 20.20 1.00 -11.27
N ALA A 50 20.64 -0.14 -10.74
CA ALA A 50 21.29 -0.26 -9.44
C ALA A 50 22.50 -1.24 -9.55
N PRO A 51 23.75 -0.76 -9.41
CA PRO A 51 24.15 0.65 -9.26
C PRO A 51 24.14 1.44 -10.58
N ALA A 52 23.68 2.70 -10.51
CA ALA A 52 23.88 3.71 -11.55
C ALA A 52 25.25 4.38 -11.38
N THR A 53 26.25 3.88 -12.12
CA THR A 53 27.60 4.47 -12.12
C THR A 53 27.63 5.85 -12.77
N ALA A 54 28.66 6.65 -12.48
CA ALA A 54 28.85 7.95 -13.12
C ALA A 54 28.88 7.86 -14.67
N ASN A 55 29.47 6.79 -15.20
CA ASN A 55 29.51 6.53 -16.63
C ASN A 55 28.11 6.27 -17.20
N MET A 56 27.28 5.47 -16.52
CA MET A 56 25.91 5.24 -16.95
C MET A 56 25.08 6.53 -16.90
N ILE A 57 25.19 7.31 -15.82
CA ILE A 57 24.51 8.61 -15.69
C ILE A 57 24.90 9.56 -16.82
N ALA A 58 26.19 9.64 -17.18
CA ALA A 58 26.66 10.45 -18.30
C ALA A 58 26.14 9.95 -19.66
N LYS A 59 26.09 8.63 -19.88
CA LYS A 59 25.51 8.07 -21.12
C LYS A 59 24.06 8.45 -21.27
N LEU A 60 23.27 8.26 -20.22
CA LEU A 60 21.83 8.53 -20.24
C LEU A 60 21.54 10.02 -20.40
N SER A 61 22.27 10.91 -19.72
CA SER A 61 22.06 12.37 -19.81
C SER A 61 22.36 12.92 -21.21
N HIS A 62 23.15 12.21 -22.00
CA HIS A 62 23.52 12.59 -23.37
C HIS A 62 22.84 11.74 -24.44
N GLY A 63 21.97 10.80 -24.06
CA GLY A 63 21.26 9.93 -25.01
C GLY A 63 22.16 8.97 -25.78
N LEU A 64 23.30 8.56 -25.20
CA LEU A 64 24.17 7.55 -25.80
C LEU A 64 23.50 6.17 -25.70
N ALA A 65 23.45 5.43 -26.80
CA ALA A 65 22.79 4.12 -26.92
C ALA A 65 23.74 3.07 -27.53
N ASP A 66 24.89 2.91 -26.88
CA ASP A 66 26.03 2.09 -27.31
C ASP A 66 26.11 0.71 -26.62
N ASP A 67 25.24 0.44 -25.66
CA ASP A 67 25.08 -0.86 -25.02
C ASP A 67 23.59 -1.17 -24.78
N LEU A 68 23.26 -2.44 -24.53
CA LEU A 68 21.87 -2.87 -24.38
C LEU A 68 21.11 -2.03 -23.34
N VAL A 69 21.72 -1.72 -22.20
CA VAL A 69 21.04 -1.00 -21.12
C VAL A 69 20.77 0.45 -21.52
N SER A 70 21.75 1.13 -22.09
CA SER A 70 21.59 2.52 -22.53
C SER A 70 20.60 2.65 -23.70
N THR A 71 20.61 1.71 -24.64
CA THR A 71 19.61 1.64 -25.72
C THR A 71 18.20 1.33 -25.19
N LEU A 72 18.06 0.42 -24.22
CA LEU A 72 16.77 0.10 -23.60
C LEU A 72 16.12 1.32 -22.96
N VAL A 73 16.89 2.08 -22.18
CA VAL A 73 16.40 3.30 -21.52
C VAL A 73 15.95 4.33 -22.55
N LEU A 74 16.69 4.49 -23.65
CA LEU A 74 16.32 5.44 -24.70
C LEU A 74 15.05 5.02 -25.46
N ALA A 75 14.80 3.72 -25.58
CA ALA A 75 13.63 3.18 -26.26
C ALA A 75 12.38 3.07 -25.36
N ALA A 76 12.56 3.10 -24.03
CA ALA A 76 11.49 2.88 -23.07
C ALA A 76 10.65 4.14 -22.81
N GLY A 77 9.33 3.95 -22.70
CA GLY A 77 8.38 5.00 -22.31
C GLY A 77 7.99 4.96 -20.83
N CYS A 78 8.49 3.97 -20.07
CA CYS A 78 8.16 3.79 -18.66
C CYS A 78 9.05 4.64 -17.73
N PRO A 79 8.68 4.83 -16.46
CA PRO A 79 9.49 5.56 -15.49
C PRO A 79 10.90 4.97 -15.30
N LEU A 80 11.90 5.84 -15.18
CA LEU A 80 13.30 5.49 -14.98
C LEU A 80 13.76 5.82 -13.55
N TYR A 81 14.29 4.82 -12.86
CA TYR A 81 14.86 4.92 -11.52
C TYR A 81 16.36 4.65 -11.54
N LEU A 82 17.14 5.55 -10.93
CA LEU A 82 18.59 5.47 -10.86
C LEU A 82 19.02 5.42 -9.40
N ALA A 83 19.74 4.38 -8.99
CA ALA A 83 20.33 4.26 -7.65
C ALA A 83 21.85 4.48 -7.74
N PRO A 84 22.37 5.70 -7.53
CA PRO A 84 23.75 6.02 -7.85
C PRO A 84 24.74 5.33 -6.93
N ALA A 85 25.86 4.87 -7.48
CA ALA A 85 26.99 4.38 -6.69
C ALA A 85 28.31 4.79 -7.33
N MET A 86 29.11 5.58 -6.61
CA MET A 86 30.41 6.04 -7.07
C MET A 86 31.23 6.61 -5.92
N ASN A 87 32.55 6.79 -6.14
CA ASN A 87 33.39 7.45 -5.17
C ASN A 87 32.89 8.88 -4.84
N ARG A 88 33.06 9.33 -3.60
CA ARG A 88 32.63 10.68 -3.14
C ARG A 88 33.13 11.79 -4.06
N VAL A 89 34.39 11.75 -4.49
CA VAL A 89 34.97 12.78 -5.37
C VAL A 89 34.27 12.80 -6.72
N MET A 90 33.97 11.62 -7.29
CA MET A 90 33.22 11.51 -8.55
C MET A 90 31.81 12.08 -8.42
N TRP A 91 31.13 11.82 -7.29
CA TRP A 91 29.80 12.34 -7.01
C TRP A 91 29.79 13.88 -7.03
N HIS A 92 30.74 14.52 -6.34
CA HIS A 92 30.78 15.98 -6.22
C HIS A 92 31.34 16.71 -7.45
N LYS A 93 31.73 16.02 -8.53
CA LYS A 93 32.17 16.70 -9.76
C LYS A 93 31.00 17.43 -10.41
N ALA A 94 31.26 18.66 -10.88
CA ALA A 94 30.28 19.49 -11.57
C ALA A 94 29.59 18.75 -12.72
N VAL A 95 30.37 18.08 -13.58
CA VAL A 95 29.83 17.28 -14.70
C VAL A 95 28.87 16.18 -14.26
N THR A 96 29.10 15.56 -13.09
CA THR A 96 28.19 14.52 -12.58
C THR A 96 26.88 15.16 -12.11
N GLN A 97 26.97 16.28 -11.39
CA GLN A 97 25.79 17.01 -10.89
C GLN A 97 24.95 17.57 -12.04
N GLU A 98 25.57 18.16 -13.06
CA GLU A 98 24.88 18.65 -14.27
C GLU A 98 24.13 17.53 -15.00
N ASN A 99 24.73 16.33 -15.09
CA ASN A 99 24.08 15.18 -15.70
C ASN A 99 22.88 14.69 -14.88
N ILE A 100 22.98 14.70 -13.56
CA ILE A 100 21.88 14.34 -12.66
C ILE A 100 20.74 15.34 -12.82
N GLU A 101 21.02 16.64 -12.76
CA GLU A 101 20.03 17.69 -12.92
C GLU A 101 19.30 17.59 -14.26
N ARG A 102 20.03 17.30 -15.35
CA ARG A 102 19.42 17.08 -16.67
C ARG A 102 18.46 15.89 -16.68
N LEU A 103 18.88 14.76 -16.10
CA LEU A 103 18.06 13.55 -16.04
C LEU A 103 16.82 13.74 -15.16
N VAL A 104 16.96 14.44 -14.03
CA VAL A 104 15.80 14.84 -13.19
C VAL A 104 14.83 15.71 -13.98
N GLY A 105 15.34 16.68 -14.74
CA GLY A 105 14.53 17.52 -15.63
C GLY A 105 13.82 16.75 -16.75
N GLN A 106 14.33 15.56 -17.11
CA GLN A 106 13.72 14.64 -18.07
C GLN A 106 12.77 13.61 -17.42
N GLY A 107 12.55 13.70 -16.10
CA GLY A 107 11.64 12.83 -15.37
C GLY A 107 12.26 11.58 -14.76
N ALA A 108 13.59 11.43 -14.80
CA ALA A 108 14.27 10.34 -14.09
C ALA A 108 14.22 10.56 -12.57
N GLN A 109 14.03 9.49 -11.81
CA GLN A 109 13.95 9.52 -10.36
C GLN A 109 15.22 8.92 -9.74
N PHE A 110 15.87 9.69 -8.88
CA PHE A 110 17.10 9.28 -8.20
C PHE A 110 16.80 8.75 -6.80
N ILE A 111 17.37 7.59 -6.46
CA ILE A 111 17.25 6.96 -5.14
C ILE A 111 18.64 6.93 -4.50
N GLY A 112 18.85 7.80 -3.50
CA GLY A 112 20.17 8.04 -2.91
C GLY A 112 21.01 8.98 -3.80
N PRO A 113 22.35 8.92 -3.71
CA PRO A 113 23.17 8.02 -2.88
C PRO A 113 23.12 8.38 -1.40
N GLU A 114 23.64 7.49 -0.56
CA GLU A 114 23.77 7.66 0.88
C GLU A 114 25.19 8.03 1.29
N VAL A 115 25.31 8.54 2.51
CA VAL A 115 26.61 8.74 3.19
C VAL A 115 27.00 7.43 3.85
N GLY A 116 28.19 6.91 3.55
CA GLY A 116 28.70 5.73 4.22
C GLY A 116 30.10 5.36 3.78
N SER A 117 30.59 4.24 4.31
CA SER A 117 31.85 3.65 3.87
C SER A 117 31.72 3.14 2.43
N GLN A 118 32.72 3.45 1.62
CA GLN A 118 32.78 3.11 0.20
C GLN A 118 33.83 2.01 -0.02
N ALA A 119 33.72 1.26 -1.11
CA ALA A 119 34.65 0.16 -1.40
C ALA A 119 36.13 0.59 -1.52
N CYS A 120 36.39 1.88 -1.75
CA CYS A 120 37.72 2.47 -1.78
C CYS A 120 38.31 2.81 -0.39
N GLY A 121 37.56 2.56 0.70
CA GLY A 121 37.97 2.85 2.07
C GLY A 121 37.64 4.27 2.55
N GLU A 122 37.11 5.13 1.68
CA GLU A 122 36.67 6.48 2.05
C GLU A 122 35.24 6.49 2.62
N THR A 123 34.91 7.52 3.41
CA THR A 123 33.56 7.76 3.93
C THR A 123 32.99 9.05 3.34
N GLY A 124 31.78 8.97 2.79
CA GLY A 124 31.08 10.12 2.28
C GLY A 124 29.89 9.79 1.40
N LEU A 125 29.24 10.84 0.89
CA LEU A 125 28.11 10.73 -0.02
C LEU A 125 28.56 10.11 -1.36
N GLY A 126 27.92 9.01 -1.76
CA GLY A 126 28.27 8.25 -2.97
C GLY A 126 28.02 6.75 -2.88
N ARG A 127 27.68 6.24 -1.69
CA ARG A 127 27.27 4.84 -1.47
C ARG A 127 25.87 4.63 -2.07
N MET A 128 25.63 3.51 -2.74
CA MET A 128 24.28 3.16 -3.18
C MET A 128 23.33 3.04 -1.99
N SER A 129 22.08 3.45 -2.16
CA SER A 129 21.05 3.09 -1.18
C SER A 129 20.91 1.57 -1.06
N GLU A 130 20.55 1.10 0.14
CA GLU A 130 20.34 -0.33 0.37
C GLU A 130 19.19 -0.86 -0.50
N PRO A 131 19.25 -2.12 -0.97
CA PRO A 131 18.23 -2.71 -1.83
C PRO A 131 16.79 -2.57 -1.28
N GLU A 132 16.61 -2.70 0.03
CA GLU A 132 15.32 -2.53 0.70
C GLU A 132 14.77 -1.11 0.56
N ALA A 133 15.64 -0.09 0.62
CA ALA A 133 15.24 1.30 0.45
C ALA A 133 14.88 1.60 -1.02
N ILE A 134 15.63 1.03 -1.96
CA ILE A 134 15.31 1.11 -3.40
C ILE A 134 13.94 0.48 -3.65
N MET A 135 13.71 -0.73 -3.15
CA MET A 135 12.43 -1.43 -3.29
C MET A 135 11.28 -0.64 -2.68
N GLN A 136 11.45 -0.06 -1.49
CA GLN A 136 10.43 0.77 -0.85
C GLN A 136 10.04 1.99 -1.69
N CYS A 137 11.02 2.65 -2.31
CA CYS A 137 10.74 3.79 -3.19
C CYS A 137 9.95 3.38 -4.44
N LEU A 138 10.33 2.27 -5.07
CA LEU A 138 9.63 1.73 -6.24
C LEU A 138 8.18 1.39 -5.90
N MET A 139 7.97 0.65 -4.81
CA MET A 139 6.63 0.24 -4.37
C MET A 139 5.74 1.44 -4.03
N ALA A 140 6.29 2.49 -3.42
CA ALA A 140 5.54 3.70 -3.11
C ALA A 140 5.02 4.41 -4.36
N ASN A 141 5.86 4.52 -5.40
CA ASN A 141 5.48 5.18 -6.64
C ASN A 141 4.54 4.33 -7.50
N THR A 142 4.73 3.01 -7.53
CA THR A 142 3.76 2.10 -8.17
C THR A 142 2.40 2.19 -7.46
N ALA A 143 2.39 2.22 -6.12
CA ALA A 143 1.14 2.37 -5.37
C ALA A 143 0.43 3.69 -5.70
N GLN A 144 1.18 4.78 -5.84
CA GLN A 144 0.65 6.05 -6.30
C GLN A 144 0.05 5.94 -7.71
N ALA A 145 0.76 5.37 -8.68
CA ALA A 145 0.24 5.22 -10.03
C ALA A 145 -1.06 4.40 -10.10
N VAL A 146 -1.16 3.33 -9.29
CA VAL A 146 -2.35 2.44 -9.28
C VAL A 146 -3.54 3.08 -8.56
N LEU A 147 -3.29 3.82 -7.49
CA LEU A 147 -4.34 4.38 -6.62
C LEU A 147 -4.67 5.85 -6.90
N GLN A 148 -3.91 6.52 -7.77
CA GLN A 148 -4.20 7.88 -8.18
C GLN A 148 -5.61 7.95 -8.80
N SER A 149 -6.40 8.93 -8.32
CA SER A 149 -7.79 9.16 -8.73
C SER A 149 -8.75 8.00 -8.45
N LYS A 150 -8.33 6.97 -7.69
CA LYS A 150 -9.24 5.91 -7.23
C LYS A 150 -10.09 6.41 -6.08
N LYS A 151 -11.36 5.99 -6.06
CA LYS A 151 -12.33 6.34 -5.02
C LYS A 151 -12.28 5.30 -3.91
N ILE A 152 -11.80 5.71 -2.74
CA ILE A 152 -11.63 4.84 -1.57
C ILE A 152 -12.63 5.23 -0.50
N LEU A 153 -13.52 4.29 -0.16
CA LEU A 153 -14.47 4.42 0.94
C LEU A 153 -13.93 3.71 2.18
N ILE A 154 -13.76 4.44 3.28
CA ILE A 154 -13.19 3.91 4.53
C ILE A 154 -14.21 4.09 5.64
N THR A 155 -14.47 3.03 6.43
CA THR A 155 -15.21 3.18 7.69
C THR A 155 -14.25 3.32 8.87
N ALA A 156 -14.57 4.23 9.81
CA ALA A 156 -13.73 4.54 10.95
C ALA A 156 -14.51 4.65 12.26
N GLY A 157 -13.80 4.50 13.38
CA GLY A 157 -14.33 4.71 14.73
C GLY A 157 -15.26 3.58 15.22
N PRO A 158 -15.76 3.69 16.45
CA PRO A 158 -16.80 2.80 16.98
C PRO A 158 -18.20 3.27 16.56
N THR A 159 -19.22 2.42 16.66
CA THR A 159 -20.62 2.86 16.67
C THR A 159 -21.15 2.90 18.11
N ARG A 160 -22.11 3.79 18.37
CA ARG A 160 -22.80 3.95 19.65
C ARG A 160 -24.27 3.61 19.47
N GLU A 161 -24.69 2.50 20.08
CA GLU A 161 -26.07 2.05 20.03
C GLU A 161 -26.83 2.57 21.26
N PRO A 162 -27.70 3.59 21.11
CA PRO A 162 -28.34 4.26 22.25
C PRO A 162 -29.32 3.34 22.98
N LEU A 163 -29.24 3.33 24.31
CA LEU A 163 -30.21 2.69 25.20
C LEU A 163 -31.28 3.68 25.66
N ASP A 164 -30.83 4.90 25.95
CA ASP A 164 -31.59 6.07 26.33
C ASP A 164 -30.80 7.33 25.90
N PRO A 165 -31.29 8.57 26.12
CA PRO A 165 -30.57 9.78 25.70
C PRO A 165 -29.21 10.01 26.39
N VAL A 166 -28.84 9.19 27.38
CA VAL A 166 -27.63 9.35 28.19
C VAL A 166 -26.67 8.17 28.04
N ARG A 167 -27.18 6.97 27.76
CA ARG A 167 -26.42 5.73 27.75
C ARG A 167 -26.47 5.07 26.39
N TYR A 168 -25.36 4.44 26.01
CA TYR A 168 -25.22 3.68 24.77
C TYR A 168 -24.30 2.48 24.98
N ILE A 169 -24.37 1.52 24.06
CA ILE A 169 -23.44 0.40 23.92
C ILE A 169 -22.44 0.75 22.82
N THR A 170 -21.14 0.56 23.07
CA THR A 170 -20.08 0.83 22.09
C THR A 170 -18.95 -0.19 22.21
N ASN A 171 -18.22 -0.37 21.11
CA ASN A 171 -16.92 -1.03 21.12
C ASN A 171 -15.81 -0.03 21.48
N ARG A 172 -14.70 -0.54 22.04
CA ARG A 172 -13.49 0.25 22.24
C ARG A 172 -12.81 0.44 20.88
N SER A 173 -12.74 1.66 20.38
CA SER A 173 -11.98 1.97 19.17
C SER A 173 -11.59 3.43 19.16
N SER A 174 -10.32 3.70 18.89
CA SER A 174 -9.82 5.07 18.75
C SER A 174 -9.98 5.63 17.35
N GLY A 175 -10.35 4.82 16.35
CA GLY A 175 -10.39 5.21 14.93
C GLY A 175 -9.04 5.52 14.28
N LYS A 176 -7.94 5.60 15.05
CA LYS A 176 -6.60 6.02 14.58
C LYS A 176 -6.11 5.27 13.34
N MET A 177 -6.35 3.95 13.25
CA MET A 177 -5.89 3.15 12.10
C MET A 177 -6.61 3.57 10.81
N ALA A 178 -7.93 3.70 10.84
CA ALA A 178 -8.71 4.11 9.68
C ALA A 178 -8.36 5.53 9.20
N TYR A 179 -8.12 6.45 10.15
CA TYR A 179 -7.66 7.81 9.84
C TYR A 179 -6.25 7.82 9.25
N ALA A 180 -5.35 6.95 9.73
CA ALA A 180 -4.02 6.79 9.14
C ALA A 180 -4.10 6.25 7.70
N LEU A 181 -5.01 5.31 7.43
CA LEU A 181 -5.27 4.82 6.06
C LEU A 181 -5.82 5.92 5.17
N ALA A 182 -6.76 6.74 5.67
CA ALA A 182 -7.28 7.88 4.92
C ALA A 182 -6.17 8.88 4.56
N HIS A 183 -5.26 9.22 5.49
CA HIS A 183 -4.09 10.05 5.19
C HIS A 183 -3.16 9.40 4.16
N ALA A 184 -2.86 8.11 4.30
CA ALA A 184 -1.97 7.39 3.38
C ALA A 184 -2.57 7.32 1.96
N ALA A 185 -3.87 7.09 1.84
CA ALA A 185 -4.62 7.08 0.58
C ALA A 185 -4.62 8.45 -0.12
N LEU A 186 -4.86 9.53 0.63
CA LEU A 186 -4.79 10.89 0.08
C LEU A 186 -3.37 11.25 -0.38
N ALA A 187 -2.34 10.84 0.37
CA ALA A 187 -0.95 11.12 0.05
C ALA A 187 -0.49 10.49 -1.28
N ILE A 188 -1.15 9.41 -1.70
CA ILE A 188 -0.90 8.73 -2.98
C ILE A 188 -1.93 9.12 -4.06
N GLY A 189 -2.69 10.20 -3.85
CA GLY A 189 -3.56 10.81 -4.85
C GLY A 189 -4.94 10.18 -5.02
N ALA A 190 -5.39 9.35 -4.07
CA ALA A 190 -6.74 8.78 -4.09
C ALA A 190 -7.81 9.79 -3.60
N GLU A 191 -9.04 9.63 -4.09
CA GLU A 191 -10.22 10.34 -3.57
C GLU A 191 -10.79 9.57 -2.37
N VAL A 192 -10.77 10.17 -1.17
CA VAL A 192 -11.18 9.47 0.06
C VAL A 192 -12.53 9.95 0.56
N THR A 193 -13.46 9.01 0.76
CA THR A 193 -14.67 9.20 1.56
C THR A 193 -14.53 8.44 2.88
N LEU A 194 -14.63 9.16 4.00
CA LEU A 194 -14.47 8.61 5.35
C LEU A 194 -15.82 8.61 6.06
N VAL A 195 -16.42 7.43 6.26
CA VAL A 195 -17.63 7.27 7.08
C VAL A 195 -17.20 6.97 8.51
N SER A 196 -17.29 7.96 9.39
CA SER A 196 -16.74 7.86 10.74
C SER A 196 -17.82 7.85 11.81
N GLY A 197 -17.74 6.86 12.69
CA GLY A 197 -18.34 6.90 14.01
C GLY A 197 -17.68 7.95 14.92
N PRO A 198 -18.22 8.15 16.14
CA PRO A 198 -17.74 9.19 17.06
C PRO A 198 -16.32 8.93 17.57
N VAL A 199 -15.39 9.79 17.15
CA VAL A 199 -13.98 9.83 17.59
C VAL A 199 -13.51 11.27 17.78
N ALA A 200 -12.48 11.48 18.61
CA ALA A 200 -11.86 12.79 18.84
C ALA A 200 -10.66 13.02 17.89
N LEU A 201 -10.84 12.73 16.60
CA LEU A 201 -9.80 12.89 15.56
C LEU A 201 -10.29 13.85 14.49
N SER A 202 -9.43 14.79 14.09
CA SER A 202 -9.67 15.64 12.93
C SER A 202 -9.59 14.81 11.65
N ALA A 203 -10.56 14.98 10.76
CA ALA A 203 -10.50 14.35 9.44
C ALA A 203 -9.31 14.90 8.64
N PRO A 204 -8.65 14.07 7.81
CA PRO A 204 -7.62 14.54 6.89
C PRO A 204 -8.16 15.62 5.94
N ASP A 205 -7.35 16.66 5.68
CA ASP A 205 -7.66 17.65 4.65
C ASP A 205 -7.82 16.96 3.28
N GLY A 206 -8.91 17.27 2.57
CA GLY A 206 -9.25 16.65 1.29
C GLY A 206 -10.09 15.36 1.39
N ALA A 207 -10.26 14.77 2.58
CA ALA A 207 -11.21 13.66 2.74
C ALA A 207 -12.66 14.19 2.86
N ARG A 208 -13.60 13.54 2.17
CA ARG A 208 -15.03 13.75 2.40
C ARG A 208 -15.46 13.00 3.64
N LEU A 209 -15.72 13.71 4.74
CA LEU A 209 -16.20 13.12 5.99
C LEU A 209 -17.72 12.97 6.00
N ILE A 210 -18.21 11.77 6.36
CA ILE A 210 -19.61 11.50 6.68
C ILE A 210 -19.66 11.02 8.13
N GLN A 211 -20.22 11.84 9.02
CA GLN A 211 -20.35 11.48 10.44
C GLN A 211 -21.61 10.66 10.67
N VAL A 212 -21.46 9.57 11.42
CA VAL A 212 -22.53 8.67 11.83
C VAL A 212 -22.36 8.33 13.31
N GLU A 213 -23.44 7.90 13.96
CA GLU A 213 -23.41 7.49 15.36
C GLU A 213 -23.68 6.00 15.51
N THR A 214 -24.71 5.48 14.83
CA THR A 214 -25.14 4.07 14.96
C THR A 214 -24.66 3.18 13.82
N ALA A 215 -24.66 1.87 14.05
CA ALA A 215 -24.40 0.86 13.01
C ALA A 215 -25.38 0.97 11.83
N ALA A 216 -26.64 1.33 12.09
CA ALA A 216 -27.66 1.53 11.06
C ALA A 216 -27.34 2.74 10.17
N GLN A 217 -26.97 3.87 10.77
CA GLN A 217 -26.55 5.07 10.03
C GLN A 217 -25.27 4.81 9.23
N MET A 218 -24.30 4.10 9.81
CA MET A 218 -23.08 3.71 9.10
C MET A 218 -23.39 2.81 7.91
N HIS A 219 -24.30 1.83 8.08
CA HIS A 219 -24.74 0.96 6.99
C HIS A 219 -25.33 1.76 5.84
N GLU A 220 -26.29 2.65 6.12
CA GLU A 220 -26.93 3.49 5.11
C GLU A 220 -25.92 4.40 4.39
N ALA A 221 -25.05 5.08 5.13
CA ALA A 221 -24.01 5.94 4.56
C ALA A 221 -23.06 5.17 3.64
N VAL A 222 -22.65 3.96 4.04
CA VAL A 222 -21.79 3.09 3.23
C VAL A 222 -22.53 2.65 1.98
N MET A 223 -23.73 2.10 2.09
CA MET A 223 -24.47 1.58 0.94
C MET A 223 -24.81 2.67 -0.09
N THR A 224 -25.00 3.91 0.36
CA THR A 224 -25.21 5.08 -0.52
C THR A 224 -23.93 5.46 -1.26
N SER A 225 -22.77 5.35 -0.62
CA SER A 225 -21.48 5.83 -1.16
C SER A 225 -20.73 4.77 -1.98
N VAL A 226 -20.90 3.50 -1.63
CA VAL A 226 -20.08 2.38 -2.10
C VAL A 226 -20.22 2.09 -3.59
N GLN A 227 -21.35 2.42 -4.21
CA GLN A 227 -21.58 2.18 -5.65
C GLN A 227 -20.58 2.88 -6.57
N SER A 228 -19.98 3.96 -6.07
CA SER A 228 -19.00 4.77 -6.79
C SER A 228 -17.55 4.52 -6.34
N ALA A 229 -17.36 3.65 -5.35
CA ALA A 229 -16.04 3.36 -4.80
C ALA A 229 -15.34 2.28 -5.63
N ASP A 230 -14.05 2.46 -5.88
CA ASP A 230 -13.18 1.41 -6.40
C ASP A 230 -12.75 0.45 -5.28
N ILE A 231 -12.58 0.98 -4.06
CA ILE A 231 -12.05 0.26 -2.91
C ILE A 231 -12.90 0.56 -1.67
N PHE A 232 -13.22 -0.47 -0.90
CA PHE A 232 -13.90 -0.37 0.38
C PHE A 232 -13.06 -0.97 1.50
N ILE A 233 -12.70 -0.14 2.49
CA ILE A 233 -11.91 -0.55 3.66
C ILE A 233 -12.78 -0.48 4.92
N ALA A 234 -13.17 -1.64 5.43
CA ALA A 234 -13.97 -1.77 6.64
C ALA A 234 -13.10 -1.83 7.90
N ALA A 235 -12.71 -0.65 8.40
CA ALA A 235 -11.85 -0.49 9.57
C ALA A 235 -12.59 0.04 10.83
N ALA A 236 -13.89 0.33 10.73
CA ALA A 236 -14.72 0.69 11.89
C ALA A 236 -14.97 -0.50 12.82
N ALA A 237 -15.06 -0.20 14.12
CA ALA A 237 -15.47 -1.16 15.15
C ALA A 237 -17.00 -1.08 15.34
N VAL A 238 -17.73 -1.59 14.34
CA VAL A 238 -19.21 -1.61 14.33
C VAL A 238 -19.72 -2.56 15.42
N ALA A 239 -20.73 -2.12 16.18
CA ALA A 239 -21.39 -2.96 17.16
C ALA A 239 -22.12 -4.14 16.49
N ASP A 240 -21.89 -5.37 16.97
CA ASP A 240 -22.56 -6.58 16.45
C ASP A 240 -24.05 -6.65 16.82
N TYR A 241 -24.43 -5.92 17.86
CA TYR A 241 -25.78 -5.90 18.40
C TYR A 241 -26.23 -4.48 18.75
N SER A 242 -27.51 -4.19 18.55
CA SER A 242 -28.18 -2.96 18.96
C SER A 242 -29.41 -3.25 19.83
N PRO A 243 -29.85 -2.32 20.68
CA PRO A 243 -31.06 -2.49 21.49
C PRO A 243 -32.32 -2.69 20.62
N VAL A 244 -33.20 -3.59 21.05
CA VAL A 244 -34.50 -3.83 20.37
C VAL A 244 -35.39 -2.59 20.48
N SER A 245 -35.33 -1.90 21.62
CA SER A 245 -36.08 -0.67 21.90
C SER A 245 -35.16 0.36 22.54
N VAL A 246 -35.22 1.59 22.06
CA VAL A 246 -34.54 2.75 22.66
C VAL A 246 -35.55 3.48 23.53
N ASN A 247 -35.19 3.81 24.77
CA ASN A 247 -36.06 4.57 25.66
C ASN A 247 -35.92 6.07 25.39
N ASP A 248 -37.02 6.81 25.26
CA ASP A 248 -36.99 8.28 25.08
C ASP A 248 -36.55 9.03 26.35
N LYS A 249 -36.59 8.36 27.49
CA LYS A 249 -36.23 8.92 28.80
C LYS A 249 -35.13 8.09 29.42
N LYS A 250 -34.25 8.77 30.17
CA LYS A 250 -33.20 8.12 30.96
C LYS A 250 -33.79 6.99 31.79
N ILE A 251 -33.27 5.78 31.62
CA ILE A 251 -33.71 4.61 32.38
C ILE A 251 -33.43 4.86 33.86
N LYS A 252 -34.51 4.97 34.65
CA LYS A 252 -34.45 5.26 36.09
C LYS A 252 -33.98 4.02 36.86
N LYS A 253 -33.18 4.22 37.92
CA LYS A 253 -32.87 3.17 38.91
C LYS A 253 -34.13 2.93 39.76
N GLN A 254 -35.02 2.05 39.31
CA GLN A 254 -36.20 1.65 40.10
C GLN A 254 -36.12 0.19 40.56
N ASN A 255 -35.46 -0.68 39.79
CA ASN A 255 -35.26 -2.08 40.12
C ASN A 255 -33.76 -2.38 40.33
N ASP A 256 -33.46 -3.42 41.10
CA ASP A 256 -32.09 -3.90 41.32
C ASP A 256 -31.43 -4.41 40.03
N GLU A 257 -32.24 -4.90 39.09
CA GLU A 257 -31.79 -5.44 37.80
C GLU A 257 -32.45 -4.72 36.61
N VAL A 258 -31.69 -4.57 35.53
CA VAL A 258 -32.15 -4.02 34.25
C VAL A 258 -31.83 -5.02 33.14
N VAL A 259 -32.86 -5.47 32.42
CA VAL A 259 -32.72 -6.36 31.27
C VAL A 259 -32.76 -5.52 29.99
N ILE A 260 -31.74 -5.67 29.15
CA ILE A 260 -31.65 -5.02 27.83
C ILE A 260 -31.70 -6.12 26.77
N LEU A 261 -32.75 -6.12 25.96
CA LEU A 261 -32.90 -7.01 24.82
C LEU A 261 -32.12 -6.44 23.63
N LEU A 262 -31.23 -7.25 23.06
CA LEU A 262 -30.39 -6.88 21.92
C LEU A 262 -30.78 -7.66 20.67
N ARG A 263 -30.69 -7.02 19.52
CA ARG A 263 -30.83 -7.61 18.18
C ARG A 263 -29.55 -7.45 17.40
N LYS A 264 -29.26 -8.42 16.53
CA LYS A 264 -28.07 -8.36 15.66
C LYS A 264 -28.17 -7.19 14.67
N THR A 265 -27.06 -6.47 14.47
CA THR A 265 -26.94 -5.42 13.46
C THR A 265 -26.71 -6.01 12.07
N ARG A 266 -26.80 -5.16 11.04
CA ARG A 266 -26.46 -5.55 9.66
C ARG A 266 -24.95 -5.62 9.48
N ASP A 267 -24.48 -6.63 8.78
CA ASP A 267 -23.06 -6.82 8.51
C ASP A 267 -22.66 -6.05 7.24
N ILE A 268 -22.28 -4.77 7.43
CA ILE A 268 -21.93 -3.83 6.34
C ILE A 268 -20.92 -4.45 5.37
N LEU A 269 -19.88 -5.10 5.89
CA LEU A 269 -18.83 -5.70 5.08
C LEU A 269 -19.33 -6.91 4.27
N ALA A 270 -20.19 -7.74 4.86
CA ALA A 270 -20.82 -8.86 4.15
C ALA A 270 -21.83 -8.38 3.09
N ASP A 271 -22.52 -7.25 3.33
CA ASP A 271 -23.46 -6.69 2.36
C ASP A 271 -22.72 -6.08 1.15
N VAL A 272 -21.64 -5.32 1.40
CA VAL A 272 -20.81 -4.74 0.32
C VAL A 272 -20.14 -5.81 -0.54
N SER A 273 -19.59 -6.86 0.07
CA SER A 273 -18.91 -7.95 -0.65
C SER A 273 -19.85 -8.82 -1.49
N LYS A 274 -21.16 -8.76 -1.25
CA LYS A 274 -22.21 -9.44 -2.03
C LYS A 274 -22.81 -8.60 -3.15
N LEU A 275 -22.37 -7.34 -3.32
CA LEU A 275 -22.81 -6.53 -4.45
C LEU A 275 -22.49 -7.24 -5.77
N THR A 276 -23.48 -7.31 -6.66
CA THR A 276 -23.34 -7.94 -7.98
C THR A 276 -22.87 -6.96 -9.04
N HIS A 277 -23.14 -5.67 -8.85
CA HIS A 277 -22.74 -4.58 -9.74
C HIS A 277 -21.78 -3.64 -9.00
N ASN A 278 -20.71 -3.23 -9.68
CA ASN A 278 -19.70 -2.30 -9.17
C ASN A 278 -19.19 -2.67 -7.76
N ARG A 279 -19.00 -3.96 -7.49
CA ARG A 279 -18.43 -4.42 -6.23
C ARG A 279 -17.00 -3.89 -6.09
N PRO A 280 -16.69 -3.04 -5.09
CA PRO A 280 -15.35 -2.51 -4.90
C PRO A 280 -14.40 -3.63 -4.47
N TYR A 281 -13.09 -3.38 -4.53
CA TYR A 281 -12.10 -4.20 -3.85
C TYR A 281 -12.32 -4.08 -2.33
N THR A 282 -12.69 -5.18 -1.66
CA THR A 282 -13.11 -5.15 -0.25
C THR A 282 -12.00 -5.61 0.67
N VAL A 283 -11.61 -4.74 1.60
CA VAL A 283 -10.63 -5.00 2.65
C VAL A 283 -11.33 -5.01 4.01
N GLY A 284 -11.28 -6.13 4.72
CA GLY A 284 -11.82 -6.24 6.07
C GLY A 284 -10.74 -6.14 7.14
N PHE A 285 -11.08 -5.60 8.32
CA PHE A 285 -10.22 -5.71 9.50
C PHE A 285 -10.70 -6.81 10.46
N ALA A 286 -9.77 -7.50 11.09
CA ALA A 286 -10.06 -8.45 12.17
C ALA A 286 -9.18 -8.14 13.38
N ALA A 287 -9.77 -8.20 14.57
CA ALA A 287 -9.06 -8.07 15.83
C ALA A 287 -9.27 -9.38 16.58
N GLU A 288 -8.19 -10.13 16.82
CA GLU A 288 -8.28 -11.41 17.50
C GLU A 288 -7.31 -11.53 18.66
N THR A 289 -7.76 -12.25 19.69
CA THR A 289 -6.99 -12.54 20.91
C THR A 289 -6.43 -13.96 20.92
N HIS A 290 -6.90 -14.80 19.98
CA HIS A 290 -6.55 -16.20 19.79
C HIS A 290 -6.20 -16.44 18.30
N ASP A 291 -5.94 -17.69 17.91
CA ASP A 291 -5.64 -18.22 16.55
C ASP A 291 -5.99 -17.29 15.36
N LEU A 292 -5.17 -16.26 15.16
CA LEU A 292 -5.50 -15.10 14.35
C LEU A 292 -5.57 -15.43 12.87
N GLU A 293 -4.64 -16.26 12.40
CA GLU A 293 -4.57 -16.67 11.00
C GLU A 293 -5.83 -17.43 10.58
N ARG A 294 -6.24 -18.42 11.37
CA ARG A 294 -7.42 -19.23 11.08
C ARG A 294 -8.67 -18.36 11.00
N TYR A 295 -8.92 -17.50 12.00
CA TYR A 295 -10.10 -16.63 11.99
C TYR A 295 -10.07 -15.59 10.87
N ALA A 296 -8.89 -15.07 10.52
CA ALA A 296 -8.74 -14.14 9.40
C ALA A 296 -9.04 -14.81 8.05
N GLN A 297 -8.53 -16.02 7.82
CA GLN A 297 -8.81 -16.81 6.61
C GLN A 297 -10.28 -17.23 6.54
N ASP A 298 -10.87 -17.71 7.64
CA ASP A 298 -12.30 -18.04 7.72
C ASP A 298 -13.16 -16.80 7.41
N LYS A 299 -12.76 -15.62 7.88
CA LYS A 299 -13.45 -14.35 7.58
C LYS A 299 -13.32 -13.96 6.11
N LEU A 300 -12.13 -14.12 5.52
CA LEU A 300 -11.86 -13.85 4.09
C LEU A 300 -12.82 -14.67 3.21
N ILE A 301 -12.92 -15.98 3.48
CA ILE A 301 -13.76 -16.91 2.70
C ILE A 301 -15.24 -16.66 2.98
N ARG A 302 -15.66 -16.69 4.26
CA ARG A 302 -17.09 -16.60 4.64
C ARG A 302 -17.74 -15.29 4.19
N LYS A 303 -16.99 -14.18 4.18
CA LYS A 303 -17.47 -12.87 3.75
C LYS A 303 -17.06 -12.51 2.31
N ASN A 304 -16.49 -13.42 1.53
CA ASN A 304 -16.10 -13.19 0.13
C ASN A 304 -15.26 -11.91 -0.07
N LEU A 305 -14.24 -11.73 0.78
CA LEU A 305 -13.40 -10.54 0.81
C LEU A 305 -12.18 -10.71 -0.09
N ASP A 306 -11.66 -9.60 -0.62
CA ASP A 306 -10.42 -9.65 -1.41
C ASP A 306 -9.20 -9.72 -0.48
N MET A 307 -9.27 -9.06 0.67
CA MET A 307 -8.20 -8.99 1.65
C MET A 307 -8.74 -8.84 3.07
N VAL A 308 -8.04 -9.43 4.06
CA VAL A 308 -8.28 -9.23 5.49
C VAL A 308 -6.98 -8.81 6.16
N ALA A 309 -6.99 -7.65 6.83
CA ALA A 309 -5.92 -7.18 7.68
C ALA A 309 -6.25 -7.49 9.15
N ALA A 310 -5.50 -8.40 9.76
CA ALA A 310 -5.77 -8.88 11.11
C ALA A 310 -4.70 -8.41 12.09
N ASN A 311 -5.12 -7.85 13.24
CA ASN A 311 -4.23 -7.45 14.31
C ASN A 311 -4.47 -8.29 15.57
N TRP A 312 -3.38 -8.66 16.25
CA TRP A 312 -3.46 -9.28 17.57
C TRP A 312 -3.92 -8.24 18.60
N VAL A 313 -4.75 -8.67 19.54
CA VAL A 313 -5.22 -7.85 20.67
C VAL A 313 -4.91 -8.61 21.95
N GLY A 314 -4.31 -7.95 22.96
CA GLY A 314 -4.23 -8.49 24.32
C GLY A 314 -2.96 -9.25 24.74
N LYS A 315 -1.90 -9.27 23.92
CA LYS A 315 -0.52 -9.52 24.41
C LYS A 315 0.22 -8.19 24.54
N ASP A 316 1.36 -8.14 25.21
CA ASP A 316 2.28 -6.98 25.37
C ASP A 316 2.78 -6.35 24.05
N LYS A 317 2.16 -6.67 22.91
CA LYS A 317 2.47 -6.28 21.55
C LYS A 317 1.26 -5.58 20.91
N GLY A 318 0.88 -4.41 21.42
CA GLY A 318 -0.09 -3.54 20.75
C GLY A 318 -1.53 -4.04 20.80
N GLY A 319 -2.46 -3.09 20.85
CA GLY A 319 -3.89 -3.36 20.91
C GLY A 319 -4.66 -2.06 20.74
N PHE A 320 -5.99 -2.11 20.91
CA PHE A 320 -6.84 -0.94 20.90
C PHE A 320 -6.22 0.21 21.73
N GLU A 321 -6.22 1.41 21.16
CA GLU A 321 -5.65 2.65 21.76
C GLU A 321 -4.11 2.79 21.77
N SER A 322 -3.32 1.78 21.36
CA SER A 322 -1.87 1.95 21.15
C SER A 322 -1.54 2.74 19.88
N ASP A 323 -0.39 3.42 19.83
CA ASP A 323 0.15 4.06 18.62
C ASP A 323 0.97 3.11 17.74
N LEU A 324 1.45 2.01 18.32
CA LEU A 324 2.15 0.92 17.62
C LEU A 324 1.20 -0.24 17.33
N ASN A 325 1.33 -0.83 16.15
CA ASN A 325 0.55 -1.99 15.74
C ASN A 325 1.31 -2.85 14.71
N ALA A 326 0.89 -4.11 14.58
CA ALA A 326 1.34 -5.03 13.54
C ALA A 326 0.10 -5.62 12.85
N LEU A 327 0.22 -6.05 11.59
CA LEU A 327 -0.88 -6.66 10.85
C LEU A 327 -0.40 -7.92 10.16
N SER A 328 -1.11 -9.02 10.36
CA SER A 328 -1.05 -10.17 9.46
C SER A 328 -2.13 -9.98 8.40
N VAL A 329 -1.72 -9.85 7.15
CA VAL A 329 -2.61 -9.54 6.02
C VAL A 329 -2.76 -10.77 5.15
N PHE A 330 -4.00 -11.15 4.84
CA PHE A 330 -4.32 -12.34 4.06
C PHE A 330 -5.19 -11.98 2.86
N TRP A 331 -4.99 -12.69 1.75
CA TRP A 331 -5.79 -12.61 0.53
C TRP A 331 -5.91 -14.00 -0.11
N HIS A 332 -6.66 -14.11 -1.20
CA HIS A 332 -6.79 -15.37 -1.91
C HIS A 332 -5.45 -15.76 -2.54
N GLY A 333 -4.83 -16.83 -2.02
CA GLY A 333 -3.55 -17.36 -2.53
C GLY A 333 -2.31 -16.93 -1.74
N GLY A 334 -2.44 -16.18 -0.64
CA GLY A 334 -1.28 -15.84 0.18
C GLY A 334 -1.56 -14.93 1.38
N GLY A 335 -0.49 -14.60 2.09
CA GLY A 335 -0.50 -13.64 3.19
C GLY A 335 0.89 -13.10 3.49
N VAL A 336 0.95 -12.00 4.22
CA VAL A 336 2.20 -11.36 4.65
C VAL A 336 2.03 -10.72 6.03
N ASP A 337 3.09 -10.77 6.83
CA ASP A 337 3.16 -10.07 8.11
C ASP A 337 3.81 -8.69 7.93
N LEU A 338 3.06 -7.65 8.31
CA LEU A 338 3.55 -6.31 8.49
C LEU A 338 4.03 -6.14 9.92
N ALA A 339 5.35 -5.96 10.07
CA ALA A 339 6.02 -5.86 11.36
C ALA A 339 5.48 -4.70 12.22
N MET A 340 5.73 -4.80 13.53
CA MET A 340 5.32 -3.79 14.49
C MET A 340 5.94 -2.42 14.15
N THR A 341 5.09 -1.44 13.90
CA THR A 341 5.49 -0.07 13.57
C THR A 341 4.38 0.90 13.98
N ASP A 342 4.60 2.20 13.79
CA ASP A 342 3.56 3.19 14.03
C ASP A 342 2.42 3.07 13.02
N LYS A 343 1.21 3.47 13.42
CA LYS A 343 0.02 3.37 12.57
C LYS A 343 0.11 4.11 11.24
N LYS A 344 0.91 5.18 11.13
CA LYS A 344 1.07 5.91 9.86
C LYS A 344 1.91 5.11 8.89
N GLN A 345 3.03 4.55 9.35
CA GLN A 345 3.87 3.70 8.52
C GLN A 345 3.15 2.40 8.13
N LEU A 346 2.45 1.79 9.09
CA LEU A 346 1.65 0.59 8.84
C LEU A 346 0.53 0.84 7.82
N ALA A 347 -0.10 2.02 7.87
CA ALA A 347 -1.10 2.43 6.88
C ALA A 347 -0.49 2.56 5.47
N ARG A 348 0.71 3.15 5.33
CA ARG A 348 1.41 3.23 4.03
C ARG A 348 1.74 1.85 3.47
N GLN A 349 2.24 0.94 4.32
CA GLN A 349 2.54 -0.43 3.93
C GLN A 349 1.28 -1.16 3.46
N LEU A 350 0.18 -1.06 4.22
CA LEU A 350 -1.09 -1.67 3.83
C LEU A 350 -1.66 -1.07 2.54
N MET A 351 -1.60 0.25 2.36
CA MET A 351 -2.05 0.89 1.11
C MET A 351 -1.20 0.45 -0.10
N SER A 352 0.11 0.29 0.08
CA SER A 352 1.01 -0.21 -0.98
C SER A 352 0.65 -1.64 -1.36
N LEU A 353 0.42 -2.51 -0.37
CA LEU A 353 -0.02 -3.90 -0.59
C LEU A 353 -1.40 -3.98 -1.27
N ILE A 354 -2.34 -3.12 -0.88
CA ILE A 354 -3.65 -3.01 -1.55
C ILE A 354 -3.46 -2.63 -3.02
N ALA A 355 -2.61 -1.66 -3.32
CA ALA A 355 -2.32 -1.25 -4.70
C ALA A 355 -1.74 -2.40 -5.53
N GLU A 356 -0.75 -3.10 -5.00
CA GLU A 356 -0.12 -4.27 -5.62
C GLU A 356 -1.19 -5.33 -5.99
N LYS A 357 -2.02 -5.74 -5.02
CA LYS A 357 -3.02 -6.80 -5.23
C LYS A 357 -4.18 -6.40 -6.12
N ILE A 358 -4.54 -5.12 -6.14
CA ILE A 358 -5.51 -4.60 -7.11
C ILE A 358 -4.93 -4.66 -8.53
N ASN A 359 -3.66 -4.27 -8.70
CA ASN A 359 -3.01 -4.30 -10.00
C ASN A 359 -2.92 -5.73 -10.55
N GLU A 360 -2.43 -6.69 -9.75
CA GLU A 360 -2.38 -8.11 -10.13
C GLU A 360 -3.75 -8.63 -10.58
N LYS A 361 -4.81 -8.33 -9.81
CA LYS A 361 -6.17 -8.76 -10.13
C LYS A 361 -6.70 -8.17 -11.43
N ASN A 362 -6.37 -6.91 -11.72
CA ASN A 362 -6.78 -6.26 -12.97
C ASN A 362 -6.00 -6.80 -14.18
N THR A 363 -4.71 -7.09 -14.02
CA THR A 363 -3.89 -7.69 -15.08
C THR A 363 -4.41 -9.08 -15.48
N ILE A 364 -4.76 -9.93 -14.50
CA ILE A 364 -5.34 -11.26 -14.76
C ILE A 364 -6.69 -11.15 -15.51
N LYS A 365 -7.52 -10.16 -15.18
CA LYS A 365 -8.80 -9.94 -15.88
C LYS A 365 -8.65 -9.46 -17.32
N ASN A 366 -7.57 -8.75 -17.64
CA ASN A 366 -7.34 -8.21 -18.98
C ASN A 366 -6.58 -9.18 -19.90
N SER A 367 -6.08 -10.29 -19.35
CA SER A 367 -5.28 -11.29 -20.08
C SER A 367 -6.03 -12.61 -20.35
N GLY A 368 -7.29 -12.72 -19.93
CA GLY A 368 -8.23 -13.77 -20.35
C GLY A 368 -9.38 -13.19 -21.13
#